data_AF-X0RMY4-F1
#
_entry.id   AF-X0RMY4-F1
#
_cell.length_a   1.000
_cell.length_b   1.000
_cell.length_c   1.000
_cell.angle_alpha   90.00
_cell.angle_beta   90.00
_cell.angle_gamma   90.00
#
_symmetry.space_group_name_H-M   'P 1'
#
loop_
_entity.id
_entity.type
_entity.pdbx_description
1 polymer ?
#
loop_
_entity_poly.entity_id
_entity_poly.type
_entity_poly.pdbx_seq_one_letter_code
_entity_poly.pdbx_strand_id
1 'polypeptide(L)'
;MREISVSEDVERLHTGYWFSSESKRFFSSRVAQTAYKNEETDIAYFVSSEQFDSTSPRLYTVRACDLNTGDINTVGVFQEYSTSREATREAQRLAEGVKVAA
;
A
#
# COMPACT_ATOMS: atom_id res chain seq x y z
N MET A 1 11.98 10.91 1.70
CA MET A 1 10.77 10.21 1.25
C MET A 1 9.80 11.23 0.67
N ARG A 2 9.12 10.88 -0.43
CA ARG A 2 8.18 11.78 -1.10
C ARG A 2 6.76 11.20 -1.10
N GLU A 3 5.76 12.02 -0.80
CA GLU A 3 4.35 11.66 -0.99
C GLU A 3 3.96 11.76 -2.47
N ILE A 4 3.27 10.74 -2.94
CA ILE A 4 2.72 10.63 -4.30
C ILE A 4 1.26 10.17 -4.23
N SER A 5 0.53 10.31 -5.34
CA SER A 5 -0.89 9.95 -5.43
C SER A 5 -1.05 8.48 -5.80
N VAL A 6 -1.85 7.74 -5.03
CA VAL A 6 -2.13 6.33 -5.38
C VAL A 6 -2.86 6.25 -6.72
N SER A 7 -3.83 7.13 -6.99
CA SER A 7 -4.59 7.03 -8.24
C SER A 7 -3.78 7.47 -9.46
N GLU A 8 -2.99 8.55 -9.34
CA GLU A 8 -2.30 9.15 -10.50
C GLU A 8 -0.95 8.48 -10.78
N ASP A 9 -0.27 7.99 -9.75
CA ASP A 9 1.08 7.43 -9.87
C ASP A 9 1.07 5.89 -9.76
N VAL A 10 0.34 5.31 -8.82
CA VAL A 10 0.38 3.85 -8.58
C VAL A 10 -0.62 3.09 -9.46
N GLU A 11 -1.90 3.43 -9.38
CA GLU A 11 -3.00 2.77 -10.11
C GLU A 11 -2.84 2.92 -11.62
N ARG A 12 -2.37 4.08 -12.09
CA ARG A 12 -2.11 4.34 -13.51
C ARG A 12 -1.01 3.44 -14.11
N LEU A 13 -0.02 3.05 -13.31
CA LEU A 13 1.11 2.23 -13.77
C LEU A 13 0.85 0.73 -13.61
N HIS A 14 0.06 0.35 -12.60
CA HIS A 14 -0.27 -1.05 -12.36
C HIS A 14 -1.02 -1.67 -13.54
N THR A 15 -0.54 -2.83 -13.99
CA THR A 15 -1.27 -3.66 -14.94
C THR A 15 -1.88 -4.85 -14.21
N GLY A 16 -3.21 -5.01 -14.29
CA GLY A 16 -3.91 -6.10 -13.62
C GLY A 16 -5.21 -5.68 -12.94
N TYR A 17 -5.73 -6.57 -12.10
CA TYR A 17 -7.04 -6.42 -11.47
C TYR A 17 -6.98 -5.83 -10.05
N TRP A 18 -5.80 -5.49 -9.51
CA TRP A 18 -5.67 -5.07 -8.12
C TRP A 18 -6.56 -3.86 -7.80
N PHE A 19 -6.57 -2.88 -8.71
CA PHE A 19 -7.40 -1.68 -8.57
C PHE A 19 -8.78 -1.77 -9.22
N SER A 20 -9.15 -2.91 -9.83
CA SER A 20 -10.45 -3.06 -10.47
C SER A 20 -11.58 -2.93 -9.43
N SER A 21 -12.73 -2.44 -9.88
CA SER A 21 -13.92 -2.29 -9.04
C SER A 21 -14.38 -3.65 -8.50
N GLU A 22 -14.25 -4.72 -9.29
CA GLU A 22 -14.61 -6.08 -8.88
C GLU A 22 -13.70 -6.60 -7.76
N SER A 23 -12.38 -6.46 -7.87
CA SER A 23 -11.44 -6.88 -6.83
C SER A 23 -11.64 -6.08 -5.54
N LYS A 24 -11.76 -4.76 -5.66
CA LYS A 24 -12.06 -3.87 -4.52
C LYS A 24 -13.38 -4.26 -3.85
N ARG A 25 -14.41 -4.63 -4.62
CA ARG A 25 -15.71 -5.08 -4.08
C ARG A 25 -15.61 -6.47 -3.42
N PHE A 26 -14.91 -7.42 -4.04
CA PHE A 26 -14.79 -8.79 -3.54
C PHE A 26 -14.13 -8.83 -2.15
N PHE A 27 -13.06 -8.06 -1.95
CA PHE A 27 -12.34 -7.99 -0.67
C PHE A 27 -12.82 -6.85 0.26
N SER A 28 -13.90 -6.15 -0.10
CA SER A 28 -14.38 -4.95 0.60
C SER A 28 -13.25 -3.94 0.88
N SER A 29 -12.34 -3.80 -0.09
CA SER A 29 -11.09 -3.06 0.04
C SER A 29 -11.30 -1.57 0.02
N ARG A 30 -10.56 -0.86 0.87
CA ARG A 30 -10.34 0.57 0.80
C ARG A 30 -8.85 0.81 0.58
N VAL A 31 -8.51 1.77 -0.26
CA VAL A 31 -7.13 2.11 -0.56
C VAL A 31 -6.88 3.55 -0.13
N ALA A 32 -5.77 3.79 0.56
CA ALA A 32 -5.36 5.15 0.89
C ALA A 32 -5.14 5.97 -0.40
N GLN A 33 -5.36 7.28 -0.32
CA GLN A 33 -5.11 8.17 -1.46
C GLN A 33 -3.63 8.50 -1.65
N THR A 34 -2.85 8.40 -0.57
CA THR A 34 -1.42 8.74 -0.56
C THR A 34 -0.57 7.48 -0.53
N ALA A 35 0.49 7.47 -1.34
CA ALA A 35 1.61 6.55 -1.26
C ALA A 35 2.89 7.30 -0.90
N TYR A 36 3.87 6.58 -0.37
CA TYR A 36 5.16 7.09 0.05
C TYR A 36 6.24 6.48 -0.84
N LYS A 37 6.80 7.28 -1.75
CA LYS A 37 7.91 6.89 -2.63
C LYS A 37 9.22 6.95 -1.86
N ASN A 38 9.99 5.88 -1.95
CA ASN A 38 11.37 5.86 -1.50
C ASN A 38 12.26 6.72 -2.43
N GLU A 39 13.17 7.51 -1.88
CA GLU A 39 13.97 8.46 -2.69
C GLU A 39 15.12 7.79 -3.45
N GLU A 40 15.56 6.63 -2.99
CA GLU A 40 16.71 5.90 -3.52
C GLU A 40 16.30 4.78 -4.48
N THR A 41 15.02 4.41 -4.48
CA THR A 41 14.48 3.31 -5.28
C THR A 41 13.17 3.72 -5.96
N ASP A 42 12.75 3.00 -7.00
CA ASP A 42 11.45 3.21 -7.63
C ASP A 42 10.32 2.44 -6.93
N ILE A 43 10.45 2.20 -5.62
CA ILE A 43 9.40 1.55 -4.84
C ILE A 43 8.54 2.61 -4.13
N ALA A 44 7.23 2.48 -4.27
CA ALA A 44 6.24 3.24 -3.52
C ALA A 44 5.46 2.35 -2.57
N TYR A 45 5.28 2.82 -1.34
CA TYR A 45 4.55 2.10 -0.30
C TYR A 45 3.19 2.75 -0.05
N PHE A 46 2.13 1.97 -0.01
CA PHE A 46 0.79 2.49 0.27
C PHE A 46 -0.02 1.52 1.13
N VAL A 47 -1.10 2.01 1.72
CA VAL A 47 -1.94 1.23 2.62
C VAL A 47 -3.23 0.83 1.91
N SER A 48 -3.51 -0.48 1.94
CA SER A 48 -4.84 -1.02 1.65
C SER A 48 -5.48 -1.52 2.94
N SER A 49 -6.81 -1.63 2.91
CA SER A 49 -7.58 -2.12 4.04
C SER A 49 -8.69 -3.02 3.55
N GLU A 50 -8.65 -4.27 3.97
CA GLU A 50 -9.56 -5.32 3.56
C GLU A 50 -10.48 -5.71 4.73
N GLN A 51 -11.69 -6.17 4.39
CA GLN A 51 -12.64 -6.67 5.38
C GLN A 51 -13.17 -8.00 4.85
N PHE A 52 -12.98 -9.08 5.62
CA PHE A 52 -13.34 -10.43 5.17
C PHE A 52 -14.85 -10.58 4.92
N ASP A 53 -15.66 -10.05 5.84
CA ASP A 53 -17.11 -9.96 5.73
C ASP A 53 -17.62 -8.71 6.48
N SER A 54 -18.93 -8.45 6.48
CA SER A 54 -19.53 -7.26 7.10
C SER A 54 -19.39 -7.20 8.63
N THR A 55 -19.08 -8.32 9.29
CA THR A 55 -18.96 -8.46 10.74
C THR A 55 -17.52 -8.54 11.24
N SER A 56 -16.60 -8.91 10.34
CA SER A 56 -15.17 -9.00 10.62
C SER A 56 -14.55 -7.61 10.81
N PRO A 57 -13.54 -7.48 11.68
CA PRO A 57 -12.83 -6.22 11.84
C PRO A 57 -12.16 -5.82 10.53
N ARG A 58 -12.07 -4.50 10.31
CA ARG A 58 -11.32 -3.94 9.20
C ARG A 58 -9.85 -3.87 9.58
N LEU A 59 -9.02 -4.59 8.83
CA LEU A 59 -7.57 -4.64 9.03
C LEU A 59 -6.86 -3.96 7.87
N TYR A 60 -5.56 -3.72 8.04
CA TYR A 60 -4.76 -2.92 7.13
C TYR A 60 -3.51 -3.68 6.69
N THR A 61 -3.15 -3.50 5.43
CA THR A 61 -2.00 -4.13 4.78
C THR A 61 -1.13 -3.05 4.16
N VAL A 62 0.18 -3.13 4.37
CA VAL A 62 1.15 -2.30 3.64
C VAL A 62 1.48 -3.00 2.33
N ARG A 63 1.40 -2.26 1.22
CA ARG A 63 1.69 -2.72 -0.14
C ARG A 63 2.91 -1.99 -0.66
N ALA A 64 3.77 -2.69 -1.38
CA ALA A 64 4.85 -2.11 -2.16
C ALA A 64 4.50 -2.22 -3.65
N CYS A 65 4.60 -1.11 -4.36
CA CYS A 65 4.50 -1.04 -5.81
C CYS A 65 5.88 -0.72 -6.40
N ASP A 66 6.34 -1.54 -7.33
CA ASP A 66 7.45 -1.18 -8.21
C ASP A 66 6.93 -0.22 -9.30
N LEU A 67 7.39 1.03 -9.30
CA LEU A 67 6.93 2.05 -10.25
C LEU A 67 7.49 1.87 -11.67
N ASN A 68 8.44 0.97 -11.89
CA ASN A 68 8.94 0.63 -13.22
C ASN A 68 8.12 -0.49 -13.87
N THR A 69 7.68 -1.48 -13.09
CA THR A 69 6.91 -2.63 -13.62
C THR A 69 5.40 -2.53 -13.36
N GLY A 70 5.01 -1.75 -12.35
CA GLY A 70 3.64 -1.69 -11.84
C GLY A 70 3.29 -2.87 -10.92
N ASP A 71 4.23 -3.74 -10.56
CA ASP A 71 3.95 -4.92 -9.73
C ASP A 71 3.66 -4.53 -8.28
N ILE A 72 2.64 -5.15 -7.70
CA ILE A 72 2.21 -4.87 -6.31
C ILE A 72 2.36 -6.12 -5.46
N ASN A 73 3.11 -5.98 -4.37
CA ASN A 73 3.35 -7.04 -3.40
C ASN A 73 2.91 -6.63 -1.99
N THR A 74 2.54 -7.62 -1.17
CA THR A 74 2.34 -7.42 0.27
C THR A 74 3.70 -7.26 0.94
N VAL A 75 3.86 -6.24 1.77
CA VAL A 75 5.00 -6.12 2.67
C VAL A 75 4.61 -6.69 4.03
N GLY A 76 5.39 -7.63 4.54
CA GLY A 76 5.06 -8.32 5.79
C GLY A 76 3.87 -9.27 5.63
N VAL A 77 2.93 -9.22 6.57
CA VAL A 77 1.77 -10.12 6.61
C VAL A 77 0.51 -9.40 6.08
N PHE A 78 -0.33 -10.13 5.34
CA PHE A 78 -1.62 -9.61 4.91
C PHE A 78 -2.52 -9.35 6.13
N GLN A 79 -3.17 -8.17 6.18
CA GLN A 79 -3.99 -7.74 7.31
C GLN A 79 -3.25 -7.70 8.68
N GLU A 80 -1.96 -7.36 8.67
CA GLU A 80 -1.12 -7.31 9.88
C GLU A 80 -1.53 -6.22 10.88
N TYR A 81 -2.06 -5.09 10.39
CA TYR A 81 -2.26 -3.90 11.23
C TYR A 81 -3.73 -3.72 11.61
N SER A 82 -3.96 -3.37 12.88
CA SER A 82 -5.30 -3.13 13.43
C SER A 82 -5.83 -1.72 13.17
N THR A 83 -4.93 -0.77 12.92
CA THR A 83 -5.28 0.63 12.66
C THR A 83 -4.60 1.17 11.41
N SER A 84 -5.24 2.14 10.76
CA SER A 84 -4.64 2.86 9.62
C SER A 84 -3.35 3.57 10.02
N ARG A 85 -3.30 4.15 11.23
CA ARG A 85 -2.13 4.88 11.72
C ARG A 85 -0.90 4.00 11.84
N GLU A 86 -1.04 2.75 12.28
CA GLU A 86 0.07 1.80 12.36
C GLU A 86 0.59 1.45 10.97
N ALA A 87 -0.31 1.06 10.06
CA ALA A 87 0.07 0.73 8.68
C ALA A 87 0.71 1.93 7.94
N THR A 88 0.17 3.14 8.14
CA THR A 88 0.74 4.36 7.53
C THR A 88 2.13 4.66 8.07
N ARG A 89 2.34 4.54 9.40
CA ARG A 89 3.67 4.72 10.00
C ARG A 89 4.67 3.73 9.43
N GLU A 90 4.27 2.48 9.26
CA GLU A 90 5.15 1.47 8.66
C GLU A 90 5.46 1.79 7.20
N ALA A 91 4.46 2.15 6.39
CA ALA A 91 4.67 2.55 5.00
C ALA A 91 5.65 3.73 4.89
N GLN A 92 5.53 4.72 5.77
CA GLN A 92 6.48 5.84 5.85
C GLN A 92 7.89 5.38 6.22
N ARG A 93 8.02 4.54 7.26
CA ARG A 93 9.31 4.00 7.72
C ARG A 93 10.02 3.22 6.61
N LEU A 94 9.29 2.40 5.86
CA LEU A 94 9.83 1.64 4.72
C LEU A 94 10.26 2.57 3.58
N ALA A 95 9.47 3.60 3.29
CA ALA A 95 9.79 4.59 2.27
C ALA A 95 10.98 5.49 2.64
N GLU A 96 11.23 5.74 3.94
CA GLU A 96 12.44 6.42 4.42
C GLU A 96 13.70 5.56 4.31
N GLY A 97 13.54 4.25 4.14
CA GLY A 97 14.63 3.27 4.17
C GLY A 97 15.14 3.02 5.59
N VAL A 98 15.87 1.91 5.78
CA VAL A 98 16.66 1.75 7.01
C VAL A 98 17.84 2.70 6.91
N LYS A 99 17.72 3.90 7.48
CA LYS A 99 18.90 4.73 7.77
C LYS A 99 19.73 4.01 8.82
N VAL A 100 20.64 3.15 8.38
CA VAL A 100 21.69 2.65 9.26
C VAL A 100 22.50 3.89 9.62
N ALA A 101 22.39 4.33 10.88
CA ALA A 101 23.27 5.36 11.40
C ALA A 101 24.71 4.86 11.22
N ALA A 102 25.48 5.57 10.39
CA ALA A 102 26.91 5.37 10.26
C ALA A 102 27.64 5.71 11.57
#